data_AF-A0AAD7G7F3-F1
#
_entry.id   AF-A0AAD7G7F3-F1
#
_cell.length_a   1.000
_cell.length_b   1.000
_cell.length_c   1.000
_cell.angle_alpha   90.00
_cell.angle_beta   90.00
_cell.angle_gamma   90.00
#
_symmetry.space_group_name_H-M   'P 1'
#
loop_
_entity.id
_entity.type
_entity.pdbx_description
1 polymer ?
#
loop_
_entity_poly.entity_id
_entity_poly.type
_entity_poly.pdbx_seq_one_letter_code
_entity_poly.pdbx_strand_id
1 'polypeptide(L)'
;APMHRRQTGDLQCNLARLKIISDVAATGALIGQLNTTELSTATAVAVAQAGLKSIDDGIQTILTAVFSGQTAPASSRDQVSDGLAAAQMGLSMITDANATVTQAQAKLASAIMDGDNVVSECK
;
A
#
# COMPACT_ATOMS: atom_id res chain seq x y z
N ALA A 1 -14.96 -28.22 -13.32
CA ALA A 1 -13.98 -27.41 -14.06
C ALA A 1 -12.67 -27.39 -13.28
N PRO A 2 -11.50 -27.61 -13.88
CA PRO A 2 -10.25 -27.60 -13.13
C PRO A 2 -10.04 -26.18 -12.60
N MET A 3 -9.83 -26.06 -11.29
CA MET A 3 -9.54 -24.79 -10.64
C MET A 3 -8.22 -24.27 -11.20
N HIS A 4 -8.28 -23.47 -12.28
CA HIS A 4 -7.20 -22.57 -12.63
C HIS A 4 -6.84 -21.82 -11.35
N ARG A 5 -5.58 -21.98 -10.91
CA ARG A 5 -4.94 -21.28 -9.79
C ARG A 5 -5.71 -20.01 -9.47
N ARG A 6 -6.63 -20.12 -8.51
CA ARG A 6 -7.27 -18.94 -7.95
C ARG A 6 -6.09 -18.07 -7.53
N GLN A 7 -6.11 -16.79 -7.84
CA GLN A 7 -5.09 -15.86 -7.36
C GLN A 7 -4.97 -15.84 -5.81
N THR A 8 -5.70 -16.68 -5.07
CA THR A 8 -5.24 -17.24 -3.80
C THR A 8 -3.94 -18.01 -4.03
N GLY A 9 -2.80 -17.31 -4.02
CA GLY A 9 -1.52 -18.00 -3.90
C GLY A 9 -1.47 -18.79 -2.60
N ASP A 10 -0.36 -19.47 -2.38
CA ASP A 10 -0.13 -20.24 -1.16
C ASP A 10 -0.22 -19.35 0.11
N LEU A 11 0.00 -19.98 1.28
CA LEU A 11 -0.02 -19.26 2.55
C LEU A 11 0.94 -18.05 2.56
N GLN A 12 2.08 -18.11 1.86
CA GLN A 12 3.06 -17.02 1.79
C GLN A 12 2.55 -15.86 0.96
N CYS A 13 1.92 -16.13 -0.18
CA CYS A 13 1.26 -15.11 -0.98
C CYS A 13 0.19 -14.34 -0.18
N ASN A 14 -0.67 -15.06 0.54
CA ASN A 14 -1.72 -14.42 1.35
C ASN A 14 -1.14 -13.66 2.54
N LEU A 15 -0.04 -14.15 3.13
CA LEU A 15 0.68 -13.45 4.18
C LEU A 15 1.32 -12.15 3.68
N ALA A 16 1.96 -12.17 2.51
CA ALA A 16 2.55 -10.98 1.89
C ALA A 16 1.46 -9.92 1.62
N ARG A 17 0.32 -10.32 1.05
CA ARG A 17 -0.84 -9.42 0.86
C ARG A 17 -1.36 -8.82 2.17
N LEU A 18 -1.47 -9.63 3.21
CA LEU A 18 -1.93 -9.15 4.51
C LEU A 18 -0.94 -8.15 5.12
N LYS A 19 0.37 -8.38 4.97
CA LYS A 19 1.38 -7.44 5.45
C LYS A 19 1.34 -6.10 4.71
N ILE A 20 1.14 -6.09 3.39
CA ILE A 20 0.92 -4.84 2.63
C ILE A 20 -0.23 -4.05 3.25
N ILE A 21 -1.40 -4.67 3.44
CA ILE A 21 -2.58 -4.01 4.02
C ILE A 21 -2.25 -3.49 5.43
N SER A 22 -1.60 -4.31 6.26
CA SER A 22 -1.23 -3.93 7.63
C SER A 22 -0.25 -2.76 7.68
N ASP A 23 0.78 -2.76 6.83
CA ASP A 23 1.81 -1.73 6.81
C ASP A 23 1.33 -0.43 6.16
N VAL A 24 0.46 -0.51 5.14
CA VAL A 24 -0.26 0.64 4.57
C VAL A 24 -1.16 1.30 5.61
N ALA A 25 -1.94 0.50 6.36
CA ALA A 25 -2.77 1.01 7.44
C ALA A 25 -1.94 1.65 8.57
N ALA A 26 -0.84 1.01 8.98
CA ALA A 26 0.07 1.55 9.98
C ALA A 26 0.71 2.87 9.50
N THR A 27 1.10 2.95 8.23
CA THR A 27 1.60 4.20 7.61
C THR A 27 0.55 5.30 7.70
N GLY A 28 -0.70 5.00 7.33
CA GLY A 28 -1.84 5.92 7.43
C GLY A 28 -2.07 6.45 8.85
N ALA A 29 -2.02 5.56 9.84
CA ALA A 29 -2.17 5.94 11.25
C ALA A 29 -1.03 6.85 11.72
N LEU A 30 0.21 6.59 11.31
CA LEU A 30 1.38 7.40 11.68
C LEU A 30 1.34 8.78 11.03
N ILE A 31 1.03 8.88 9.72
CA ILE A 31 0.93 10.19 9.06
C ILE A 31 -0.24 11.02 9.60
N GLY A 32 -1.31 10.38 10.07
CA GLY A 32 -2.42 11.05 10.76
C GLY A 32 -2.06 11.67 12.11
N GLN A 33 -0.92 11.31 12.70
CA GLN A 33 -0.42 11.90 13.95
C GLN A 33 0.51 13.11 13.71
N LEU A 34 0.86 13.40 12.46
CA LEU A 34 1.78 14.49 12.15
C LEU A 34 1.13 15.86 12.31
N ASN A 35 1.90 16.82 12.81
CA ASN A 35 1.44 18.20 12.93
C ASN A 35 1.39 18.85 11.55
N THR A 36 0.17 19.18 11.08
CA THR A 36 -0.10 19.81 9.79
C THR A 36 -0.29 21.33 9.87
N THR A 37 0.19 21.98 10.93
CA THR A 37 0.17 23.45 11.05
C THR A 37 1.05 24.10 9.99
N GLU A 38 2.19 23.49 9.68
CA GLU A 38 3.07 23.92 8.59
C GLU A 38 2.51 23.48 7.24
N LEU A 39 2.37 24.42 6.30
CA LEU A 39 1.76 24.17 4.99
C LEU A 39 2.51 23.09 4.18
N SER A 40 3.84 23.04 4.30
CA SER A 40 4.67 22.02 3.65
C SER A 40 4.36 20.62 4.18
N THR A 41 4.28 20.46 5.50
CA THR A 41 3.90 19.19 6.15
C THR A 41 2.45 18.81 5.82
N ALA A 42 1.52 19.76 5.83
CA ALA A 42 0.13 19.51 5.44
C ALA A 42 0.02 19.00 3.99
N THR A 43 0.74 19.63 3.06
CA THR A 43 0.78 19.23 1.65
C THR A 43 1.37 17.83 1.49
N ALA A 44 2.49 17.57 2.16
CA ALA A 44 3.15 16.26 2.14
C ALA A 44 2.25 15.15 2.70
N VAL A 45 1.56 15.40 3.82
CA VAL A 45 0.58 14.48 4.40
C VAL A 45 -0.59 14.23 3.44
N ALA A 46 -1.11 15.28 2.78
CA ALA A 46 -2.21 15.14 1.82
C ALA A 46 -1.82 14.27 0.61
N VAL A 47 -0.61 14.47 0.06
CA VAL A 47 -0.06 13.62 -1.02
C VAL A 47 0.07 12.17 -0.54
N ALA A 48 0.61 11.98 0.66
CA ALA A 48 0.78 10.64 1.21
C ALA A 48 -0.57 9.93 1.41
N GLN A 49 -1.56 10.60 1.99
CA GLN A 49 -2.91 10.09 2.19
C GLN A 49 -3.63 9.78 0.88
N ALA A 50 -3.44 10.59 -0.17
CA ALA A 50 -3.99 10.31 -1.50
C ALA A 50 -3.39 9.02 -2.09
N GLY A 51 -2.09 8.80 -1.92
CA GLY A 51 -1.42 7.56 -2.30
C GLY A 51 -1.98 6.33 -1.56
N LEU A 52 -2.12 6.43 -0.23
CA LEU A 52 -2.72 5.36 0.58
C LEU A 52 -4.16 5.06 0.18
N LYS A 53 -4.96 6.09 -0.10
CA LYS A 53 -6.33 5.89 -0.61
C LYS A 53 -6.34 5.18 -1.98
N SER A 54 -5.42 5.54 -2.87
CA SER A 54 -5.30 4.86 -4.17
C SER A 54 -4.97 3.37 -4.00
N ILE A 55 -4.11 3.04 -3.03
CA ILE A 55 -3.80 1.64 -2.67
C ILE A 55 -5.07 0.92 -2.20
N ASP A 56 -5.84 1.51 -1.28
CA ASP A 56 -7.06 0.90 -0.76
C ASP A 56 -8.08 0.63 -1.88
N ASP A 57 -8.31 1.61 -2.76
CA ASP A 57 -9.24 1.47 -3.89
C ASP A 57 -8.80 0.36 -4.87
N GLY A 58 -7.49 0.27 -5.14
CA GLY A 58 -6.90 -0.81 -5.94
C GLY A 58 -7.09 -2.19 -5.28
N ILE A 59 -6.82 -2.30 -3.98
CA ILE A 59 -7.00 -3.52 -3.19
C ILE A 59 -8.48 -3.96 -3.18
N GLN A 60 -9.42 -3.03 -2.99
CA GLN A 60 -10.86 -3.35 -3.02
C GLN A 60 -11.28 -3.93 -4.37
N THR A 61 -10.75 -3.39 -5.47
CA THR A 61 -11.03 -3.91 -6.81
C THR A 61 -10.44 -5.32 -7.00
N ILE A 62 -9.21 -5.55 -6.54
CA ILE A 62 -8.56 -6.87 -6.55
C ILE A 62 -9.39 -7.88 -5.75
N LEU A 63 -9.79 -7.54 -4.52
CA LEU A 63 -10.59 -8.40 -3.65
C LEU A 63 -11.93 -8.74 -4.28
N THR A 64 -12.60 -7.77 -4.89
CA THR A 64 -13.90 -7.97 -5.56
C THR A 64 -13.78 -8.94 -6.74
N ALA A 65 -12.74 -8.79 -7.57
CA ALA A 65 -12.47 -9.69 -8.68
C ALA A 65 -12.19 -11.12 -8.18
N VAL A 66 -11.33 -11.26 -7.17
CA VAL A 66 -10.98 -12.57 -6.58
C VAL A 66 -12.21 -13.25 -5.97
N PHE A 67 -13.00 -12.52 -5.20
CA PHE A 67 -14.23 -13.04 -4.58
C PHE A 67 -15.24 -13.50 -5.63
N SER A 68 -15.31 -12.79 -6.75
CA SER A 68 -16.16 -13.14 -7.90
C SER A 68 -15.56 -14.22 -8.80
N GLY A 69 -14.42 -14.82 -8.43
CA GLY A 69 -13.73 -15.84 -9.23
C GLY A 69 -13.10 -15.32 -10.53
N GLN A 70 -12.96 -14.01 -10.67
CA GLN A 70 -12.31 -13.35 -11.80
C GLN A 70 -10.82 -13.15 -11.52
N THR A 71 -10.05 -12.97 -12.59
CA THR A 71 -8.66 -12.53 -12.48
C THR A 71 -8.66 -11.05 -12.12
N ALA A 72 -7.92 -10.66 -11.07
CA ALA A 72 -7.76 -9.26 -10.72
C ALA A 72 -7.18 -8.46 -11.90
N PRO A 73 -7.74 -7.28 -12.23
CA PRO A 73 -7.25 -6.43 -13.32
C PRO A 73 -5.79 -6.03 -13.13
N ALA A 74 -5.04 -5.92 -14.22
CA ALA A 74 -3.67 -5.39 -14.18
C ALA A 74 -3.65 -3.94 -13.68
N SER A 75 -4.58 -3.10 -14.14
CA SER A 75 -4.72 -1.71 -13.72
C SER A 75 -4.90 -1.53 -12.22
N SER A 76 -5.57 -2.46 -11.52
CA SER A 76 -5.70 -2.39 -10.06
C SER A 76 -4.40 -2.70 -9.33
N ARG A 77 -3.52 -3.53 -9.91
CA ARG A 77 -2.17 -3.77 -9.39
C ARG A 77 -1.27 -2.56 -9.63
N ASP A 78 -1.35 -1.99 -10.83
CA ASP A 78 -0.62 -0.77 -11.19
C ASP A 78 -1.03 0.38 -10.26
N GLN A 79 -2.34 0.52 -9.98
CA GLN A 79 -2.87 1.50 -9.04
C GLN A 79 -2.32 1.35 -7.60
N VAL A 80 -2.10 0.12 -7.13
CA VAL A 80 -1.44 -0.13 -5.84
C VAL A 80 0.03 0.30 -5.89
N SER A 81 0.75 -0.03 -6.96
CA SER A 81 2.15 0.36 -7.15
C SER A 81 2.31 1.88 -7.22
N ASP A 82 1.49 2.56 -8.03
CA ASP A 82 1.47 4.01 -8.17
C ASP A 82 1.10 4.69 -6.86
N GLY A 83 0.14 4.13 -6.11
CA GLY A 83 -0.25 4.64 -4.80
C GLY A 83 0.86 4.51 -3.75
N LEU A 84 1.64 3.41 -3.75
CA LEU A 84 2.82 3.25 -2.91
C LEU A 84 3.89 4.28 -3.25
N ALA A 85 4.14 4.52 -4.53
CA ALA A 85 5.09 5.54 -4.99
C ALA A 85 4.64 6.96 -4.60
N ALA A 86 3.35 7.28 -4.74
CA ALA A 86 2.79 8.56 -4.30
C ALA A 86 2.88 8.74 -2.78
N ALA A 87 2.60 7.69 -2.01
CA ALA A 87 2.77 7.70 -0.55
C ALA A 87 4.22 7.98 -0.15
N GLN A 88 5.17 7.36 -0.85
CA GLN A 88 6.60 7.53 -0.60
C GLN A 88 7.06 8.94 -0.95
N MET A 89 6.59 9.47 -2.08
CA MET A 89 6.85 10.84 -2.49
C MET A 89 6.36 11.83 -1.43
N GLY A 90 5.11 11.70 -0.97
CA GLY A 90 4.56 12.54 0.09
C GLY A 90 5.38 12.49 1.37
N LEU A 91 5.73 11.30 1.85
CA LEU A 91 6.59 11.14 3.04
C LEU A 91 8.01 11.70 2.87
N SER A 92 8.56 11.68 1.65
CA SER A 92 9.89 12.23 1.36
C SER A 92 9.92 13.76 1.32
N MET A 93 8.77 14.40 1.12
CA MET A 93 8.62 15.86 1.14
C MET A 93 8.65 16.42 2.57
N ILE A 94 8.49 15.57 3.59
CA ILE A 94 8.54 15.99 5.00
C ILE A 94 10.00 16.13 5.40
N THR A 95 10.48 17.37 5.47
CA THR A 95 11.87 17.68 5.82
C THR A 95 12.16 17.58 7.31
N ASP A 96 11.11 17.69 8.14
CA ASP A 96 11.24 17.68 9.59
C ASP A 96 11.21 16.23 10.11
N ALA A 97 12.37 15.58 10.05
CA ALA A 97 12.53 14.18 10.42
C ALA A 97 12.35 14.00 11.92
N ASN A 98 11.16 13.56 12.33
CA ASN A 98 10.87 13.08 13.68
C ASN A 98 10.62 11.57 13.68
N ALA A 99 10.57 10.98 14.88
CA ALA A 99 10.41 9.53 15.04
C ALA A 99 9.15 8.98 14.34
N THR A 100 8.07 9.78 14.24
CA THR A 100 6.84 9.38 13.55
C THR A 100 7.03 9.32 12.05
N VAL A 101 7.70 10.30 11.45
CA VAL A 101 8.03 10.31 10.01
C VAL A 101 8.92 9.12 9.66
N THR A 102 9.97 8.87 10.45
CA THR A 102 10.87 7.73 10.24
C THR A 102 10.13 6.39 10.32
N GLN A 103 9.22 6.23 11.28
CA GLN A 103 8.39 5.03 11.40
C GLN A 103 7.43 4.87 10.23
N ALA A 104 6.79 5.96 9.77
CA ALA A 104 5.90 5.93 8.62
C ALA A 104 6.66 5.52 7.35
N GLN A 105 7.87 6.06 7.15
CA GLN A 105 8.74 5.67 6.04
C GLN A 105 9.16 4.20 6.11
N ALA A 106 9.53 3.70 7.29
CA ALA A 106 9.88 2.30 7.48
C ALA A 106 8.71 1.36 7.20
N LYS A 107 7.50 1.72 7.64
CA LYS A 107 6.28 0.96 7.36
C LYS A 107 5.93 0.95 5.88
N LEU A 108 6.01 2.10 5.22
CA LEU A 108 5.78 2.14 3.79
C LEU A 108 6.83 1.35 2.99
N ALA A 109 8.10 1.41 3.38
CA ALA A 109 9.15 0.61 2.76
C ALA A 109 8.92 -0.90 2.93
N SER A 110 8.43 -1.32 4.10
CA SER A 110 7.99 -2.70 4.34
C SER A 110 6.86 -3.11 3.40
N ALA A 111 5.84 -2.27 3.23
CA ALA A 111 4.75 -2.52 2.29
C ALA A 111 5.24 -2.63 0.83
N ILE A 112 6.22 -1.82 0.42
CA ILE A 112 6.83 -1.90 -0.93
C ILE A 112 7.54 -3.26 -1.11
N MET A 113 8.38 -3.66 -0.15
CA MET A 113 9.07 -4.96 -0.19
C MET A 113 8.08 -6.14 -0.22
N ASP A 114 6.99 -6.06 0.55
CA ASP A 114 5.96 -7.09 0.51
C ASP A 114 5.16 -7.09 -0.81
N GLY A 115 5.08 -5.93 -1.49
CA GLY A 115 4.61 -5.84 -2.88
C GLY A 115 5.46 -6.69 -3.83
N ASP A 116 6.77 -6.62 -3.71
CA ASP A 116 7.70 -7.46 -4.49
C ASP A 116 7.55 -8.95 -4.14
N ASN A 117 7.36 -9.27 -2.85
CA ASN A 117 7.07 -10.65 -2.41
C ASN A 117 5.75 -11.17 -2.99
N VAL A 118 4.72 -10.33 -3.13
CA VAL A 118 3.47 -10.73 -3.81
C VAL A 118 3.75 -11.09 -5.27
N VAL A 119 4.59 -10.34 -5.97
CA VAL A 119 4.95 -10.66 -7.37
C VAL A 119 5.76 -11.97 -7.45
N SER A 120 6.65 -12.23 -6.49
CA SER A 120 7.47 -13.46 -6.49
C SER A 120 6.70 -14.71 -6.07
N GLU A 121 5.87 -14.61 -5.02
CA GLU A 121 5.22 -15.75 -4.35
C GLU A 121 3.80 -16.04 -4.88
N CYS A 122 3.08 -15.06 -5.45
CA CYS A 122 1.70 -15.24 -5.91
C CYS A 122 1.59 -15.66 -7.40
N LYS A 123 2.12 -16.84 -7.75
CA LYS A 123 2.10 -17.42 -9.12
C LYS A 123 0.95 -18.39 -9.43
#